data_AF-A0A9X0CLE6-F1
#
_entry.id   AF-A0A9X0CLE6-F1
#
_cell.length_a   1.000
_cell.length_b   1.000
_cell.length_c   1.000
_cell.angle_alpha   90.00
_cell.angle_beta   90.00
_cell.angle_gamma   90.00
#
_symmetry.space_group_name_H-M   'P 1'
#
loop_
_entity.id
_entity.type
_entity.pdbx_description
1 polymer ?
#
loop_
_entity_poly.entity_id
_entity_poly.type
_entity_poly.pdbx_seq_one_letter_code
_entity_poly.pdbx_strand_id
1 'polypeptide(L)'
;MNNTTKVSNAAMRANKEKENIEKFLNFCKAYGVKDTDCFSTPALYQKQNVMAAVITICQLGSTAQSKGFTGPTLGPKKADENKRDFTEEQVKAGREGHIGLQAGGGTEKLASQSGQNFGLGRQIAGTGSGDSQYK
;
A
#
# COMPACT_ATOMS: atom_id res chain seq x y z
N MET A 1 -34.59 -9.16 -2.66
CA MET A 1 -34.41 -8.23 -1.53
C MET A 1 -35.71 -8.16 -0.73
N ASN A 2 -35.66 -8.07 0.60
CA ASN A 2 -36.87 -7.96 1.43
C ASN A 2 -37.45 -6.55 1.31
N ASN A 3 -38.75 -6.41 1.03
CA ASN A 3 -39.42 -5.10 0.99
C ASN A 3 -39.87 -4.69 2.41
N THR A 4 -39.11 -3.78 3.03
CA THR A 4 -39.29 -3.39 4.44
C THR A 4 -40.44 -2.38 4.65
N THR A 5 -40.90 -1.72 3.58
CA THR A 5 -42.01 -0.74 3.63
C THR A 5 -43.36 -1.37 4.01
N LYS A 6 -43.53 -2.68 3.75
CA LYS A 6 -44.76 -3.43 4.05
C LYS A 6 -44.76 -4.05 5.45
N VAL A 7 -43.67 -3.92 6.22
CA VAL A 7 -43.54 -4.50 7.56
C VAL A 7 -43.91 -3.46 8.61
N SER A 8 -45.06 -3.66 9.27
CA SER A 8 -45.58 -2.74 10.28
C SER A 8 -44.80 -2.79 11.59
N ASN A 9 -44.40 -3.98 12.04
CA ASN A 9 -43.65 -4.15 13.28
C ASN A 9 -42.20 -3.64 13.16
N ALA A 10 -41.82 -2.71 14.05
CA ALA A 10 -40.51 -2.06 14.00
C ALA A 10 -39.33 -3.01 14.21
N ALA A 11 -39.44 -3.96 15.16
CA ALA A 11 -38.38 -4.95 15.42
C ALA A 11 -38.23 -5.92 14.23
N MET A 12 -39.35 -6.34 13.64
CA MET A 12 -39.34 -7.19 12.45
C MET A 12 -38.75 -6.45 11.24
N ARG A 13 -39.05 -5.15 11.09
CA ARG A 13 -38.46 -4.30 10.03
C ARG A 13 -36.95 -4.19 10.20
N ALA A 14 -36.48 -3.89 11.40
CA ALA A 14 -35.06 -3.82 11.75
C ALA A 14 -34.31 -5.12 11.40
N ASN A 15 -34.90 -6.28 11.72
CA ASN A 15 -34.32 -7.57 11.36
C ASN A 15 -34.25 -7.76 9.84
N LYS A 16 -35.32 -7.39 9.11
CA LYS A 16 -35.34 -7.49 7.65
C LYS A 16 -34.34 -6.56 6.97
N GLU A 17 -34.08 -5.38 7.53
CA GLU A 17 -33.06 -4.46 7.06
C GLU A 17 -31.65 -5.03 7.26
N LYS A 18 -31.36 -5.60 8.44
CA LYS A 18 -30.08 -6.28 8.71
C LYS A 18 -29.86 -7.50 7.80
N GLU A 19 -30.89 -8.32 7.59
CA GLU A 19 -30.83 -9.45 6.63
C GLU A 19 -30.51 -8.99 5.19
N ASN A 20 -31.03 -7.83 4.76
CA ASN A 20 -30.72 -7.28 3.44
C ASN A 20 -29.25 -6.86 3.34
N ILE A 21 -28.70 -6.28 4.40
CA ILE A 21 -27.27 -5.93 4.48
C ILE A 21 -26.41 -7.19 4.40
N GLU A 22 -26.75 -8.23 5.16
CA GLU A 22 -26.02 -9.51 5.14
C GLU A 22 -26.05 -10.16 3.75
N LYS A 23 -27.19 -10.15 3.06
CA LYS A 23 -27.29 -10.65 1.67
C LYS A 23 -26.33 -9.91 0.73
N PHE A 24 -26.22 -8.59 0.86
CA PHE A 24 -25.26 -7.79 0.08
C PHE A 24 -23.82 -8.18 0.41
N LEU A 25 -23.45 -8.28 1.70
CA LEU A 25 -22.11 -8.64 2.12
C LEU A 25 -21.71 -10.04 1.63
N ASN A 26 -22.61 -11.02 1.74
CA ASN A 26 -22.39 -12.37 1.24
C ASN A 26 -22.18 -12.39 -0.28
N PHE A 27 -22.95 -11.59 -1.02
CA PHE A 27 -22.74 -11.41 -2.46
C PHE A 27 -21.36 -10.83 -2.76
N CYS A 28 -20.94 -9.76 -2.08
CA CYS A 28 -19.61 -9.15 -2.29
C CYS A 28 -18.47 -10.15 -2.07
N LYS A 29 -18.54 -10.94 -0.99
CA LYS A 29 -17.54 -11.98 -0.69
C LYS A 29 -17.52 -13.07 -1.76
N ALA A 30 -18.69 -13.59 -2.14
CA ALA A 30 -18.80 -14.59 -3.21
C ALA A 30 -18.33 -14.04 -4.57
N TYR A 31 -18.51 -12.74 -4.80
CA TYR A 31 -18.07 -12.06 -6.01
C TYR A 31 -16.56 -11.76 -6.02
N GLY A 32 -15.83 -12.02 -4.93
CA GLY A 32 -14.37 -11.89 -4.86
C GLY A 32 -13.88 -10.55 -4.32
N VAL A 33 -14.74 -9.77 -3.66
CA VAL A 33 -14.31 -8.67 -2.80
C VAL A 33 -13.69 -9.26 -1.54
N LYS A 34 -12.55 -8.74 -1.09
CA LYS A 34 -11.88 -9.23 0.12
C LYS A 34 -12.74 -8.93 1.35
N ASP A 35 -12.67 -9.80 2.35
CA ASP A 35 -13.42 -9.62 3.59
C ASP A 35 -12.97 -8.34 4.34
N THR A 36 -11.69 -8.00 4.27
CA THR A 36 -11.12 -6.76 4.83
C THR A 36 -11.70 -5.49 4.21
N ASP A 37 -12.16 -5.58 2.95
CA ASP A 37 -12.76 -4.48 2.22
C ASP A 37 -14.29 -4.44 2.39
N CYS A 38 -14.88 -5.39 3.11
CA CYS A 38 -16.31 -5.44 3.40
C CYS A 38 -16.64 -4.70 4.70
N PHE A 39 -17.65 -3.85 4.68
CA PHE A 39 -18.14 -3.18 5.89
C PHE A 39 -18.92 -4.14 6.80
N SER A 40 -19.08 -3.78 8.08
CA SER A 40 -19.87 -4.54 9.06
C SER A 40 -21.31 -4.00 9.16
N THR A 41 -22.28 -4.85 9.53
CA THR A 41 -23.70 -4.43 9.65
C THR A 41 -23.89 -3.15 10.49
N PRO A 42 -23.24 -2.95 11.65
CA PRO A 42 -23.35 -1.72 12.41
C PRO A 42 -22.81 -0.47 11.70
N ALA A 43 -21.78 -0.61 10.86
CA ALA A 43 -21.17 0.50 10.13
C ALA A 43 -22.20 1.25 9.26
N LEU A 44 -23.12 0.50 8.64
CA LEU A 44 -24.21 1.05 7.83
C LEU A 44 -25.50 1.24 8.64
N TYR A 45 -25.96 0.20 9.35
CA TYR A 45 -27.26 0.21 10.03
C TYR A 45 -27.33 1.22 11.18
N GLN A 46 -26.24 1.32 11.97
CA GLN A 46 -26.14 2.25 13.09
C GLN A 46 -25.35 3.52 12.72
N LYS A 47 -24.97 3.66 11.44
CA LYS A 47 -24.19 4.78 10.89
C LYS A 47 -22.85 5.02 11.60
N GLN A 48 -22.24 3.98 12.18
CA GLN A 48 -20.95 4.13 12.85
C GLN A 48 -19.82 4.49 11.88
N ASN A 49 -19.88 3.99 10.65
CA ASN A 49 -18.92 4.32 9.59
C ASN A 49 -19.54 4.08 8.21
N VAL A 50 -20.29 5.07 7.72
CA VAL A 50 -20.92 4.99 6.39
C VAL A 50 -19.87 4.98 5.26
N MET A 51 -18.69 5.56 5.49
CA MET A 51 -17.62 5.58 4.49
C MET A 51 -17.11 4.17 4.18
N ALA A 52 -17.12 3.25 5.16
CA ALA A 52 -16.80 1.84 4.92
C ALA A 52 -17.72 1.22 3.85
N ALA A 53 -19.01 1.55 3.84
CA ALA A 53 -19.95 1.06 2.83
C ALA A 53 -19.63 1.62 1.43
N VAL A 54 -19.26 2.89 1.34
CA VAL A 54 -18.83 3.52 0.07
C VAL A 54 -17.58 2.84 -0.46
N ILE A 55 -16.59 2.58 0.40
CA ILE A 55 -15.36 1.87 0.03
C ILE A 55 -15.68 0.47 -0.49
N THR A 56 -16.51 -0.31 0.21
CA THR A 56 -16.91 -1.65 -0.26
C THR A 56 -17.59 -1.59 -1.63
N ILE A 57 -18.44 -0.60 -1.90
CA ILE A 57 -19.08 -0.41 -3.21
C ILE A 57 -18.05 -0.09 -4.30
N CYS A 58 -17.08 0.78 -4.03
CA CYS A 58 -15.98 1.06 -4.95
C CYS A 58 -15.15 -0.20 -5.24
N GLN A 59 -14.83 -1.00 -4.22
CA GLN A 59 -14.07 -2.24 -4.38
C GLN A 59 -14.83 -3.32 -5.15
N LEU A 60 -16.16 -3.37 -4.97
CA LEU A 60 -17.03 -4.20 -5.80
C LEU A 60 -16.99 -3.76 -7.26
N GLY A 61 -17.06 -2.45 -7.53
CA GLY A 61 -16.96 -1.87 -8.88
C GLY A 61 -15.63 -2.20 -9.57
N SER A 62 -14.51 -2.04 -8.88
CA SER A 62 -13.18 -2.42 -9.37
C SER A 62 -13.08 -3.92 -9.65
N THR A 63 -13.68 -4.74 -8.78
CA THR A 63 -13.69 -6.20 -8.95
C THR A 63 -14.57 -6.64 -10.12
N ALA A 64 -15.71 -5.97 -10.33
CA ALA A 64 -16.59 -6.22 -11.47
C ALA A 64 -15.90 -5.91 -12.80
N GLN A 65 -15.21 -4.77 -12.89
CA GLN A 65 -14.42 -4.42 -14.07
C GLN A 65 -13.34 -5.46 -14.37
N SER A 66 -12.61 -5.93 -13.35
CA SER A 66 -11.59 -6.98 -13.52
C SER A 66 -12.17 -8.33 -14.00
N LYS A 67 -13.48 -8.53 -13.84
CA LYS A 67 -14.20 -9.72 -14.31
C LYS A 67 -14.91 -9.51 -15.66
N GLY A 68 -14.62 -8.42 -16.36
CA GLY A 68 -15.18 -8.14 -17.68
C GLY A 68 -16.57 -7.50 -17.67
N PHE A 69 -17.00 -6.89 -16.56
CA PHE A 69 -18.22 -6.09 -16.54
C PHE A 69 -18.03 -4.83 -17.42
N THR A 70 -18.88 -4.67 -18.44
CA THR A 70 -18.83 -3.59 -19.43
C THR A 70 -19.72 -2.38 -19.11
N GLY A 71 -20.35 -2.38 -17.93
CA GLY A 71 -21.17 -1.27 -17.47
C GLY A 71 -20.35 -0.10 -16.91
N PRO A 72 -21.01 0.86 -16.23
CA PRO A 72 -20.35 2.02 -15.63
C PRO A 72 -19.19 1.65 -14.72
N THR A 73 -18.07 2.34 -14.89
CA THR A 73 -16.87 2.13 -14.07
C THR A 73 -17.00 2.83 -12.73
N LEU A 74 -16.70 2.12 -11.66
CA LEU A 74 -16.67 2.63 -10.30
C LEU A 74 -15.44 2.08 -9.56
N GLY A 75 -14.70 2.95 -8.89
CA GLY A 75 -13.47 2.59 -8.19
C GLY A 75 -12.21 2.55 -9.07
N PRO A 76 -11.01 2.46 -8.46
CA PRO A 76 -9.74 2.43 -9.19
C PRO A 76 -9.61 1.12 -10.00
N LYS A 77 -9.04 1.22 -11.21
CA LYS A 77 -8.76 0.03 -12.03
C LYS A 77 -7.73 -0.86 -11.30
N LYS A 78 -8.04 -2.14 -11.10
CA LYS A 78 -7.04 -3.11 -10.62
C LYS A 78 -5.96 -3.26 -11.69
N ALA A 79 -4.69 -3.16 -11.30
CA ALA A 79 -3.58 -3.31 -12.23
C ALA A 79 -3.57 -4.72 -12.83
N ASP A 80 -3.41 -4.81 -14.14
CA ASP A 80 -3.23 -6.06 -14.85
C ASP A 80 -1.80 -6.56 -14.61
N GLU A 81 -1.61 -7.87 -14.37
CA GLU A 81 -0.29 -8.46 -14.14
C GLU A 81 0.56 -8.32 -15.41
N ASN A 82 1.67 -7.59 -15.33
CA ASN A 82 2.66 -7.53 -16.40
C ASN A 82 3.76 -8.56 -16.13
N LYS A 83 3.53 -9.80 -16.57
CA LYS A 83 4.58 -10.84 -16.55
C LYS A 83 5.67 -10.46 -17.53
N ARG A 84 6.84 -10.09 -16.99
CA ARG A 84 8.04 -9.88 -17.78
C ARG A 84 8.94 -11.09 -17.57
N ASP A 85 9.07 -11.91 -18.60
CA ASP A 85 10.00 -13.02 -18.59
C ASP A 85 11.41 -12.47 -18.84
N PHE A 86 12.31 -12.67 -17.89
CA PHE A 86 13.72 -12.38 -18.04
C PHE A 86 14.45 -13.66 -18.41
N THR A 87 15.39 -13.58 -19.35
CA THR A 87 16.29 -14.70 -19.66
C THR A 87 17.17 -15.02 -18.45
N GLU A 88 17.59 -16.27 -18.30
CA GLU A 88 18.49 -16.66 -17.22
C GLU A 88 19.79 -15.86 -17.24
N GLU A 89 20.32 -15.53 -18.42
CA GLU A 89 21.49 -14.65 -18.54
C GLU A 89 21.21 -13.24 -18.04
N GLN A 90 20.03 -12.67 -18.27
CA GLN A 90 19.67 -11.34 -17.75
C GLN A 90 19.50 -11.33 -16.23
N VAL A 91 18.92 -12.38 -15.65
CA VAL A 91 18.79 -12.53 -14.19
C VAL A 91 20.17 -12.71 -13.55
N LYS A 92 21.04 -13.50 -14.17
CA LYS A 92 22.43 -13.71 -13.75
C LYS A 92 23.25 -12.43 -13.87
N ALA A 93 23.18 -11.71 -14.98
CA ALA A 93 23.84 -10.43 -15.18
C ALA A 93 23.32 -9.34 -14.23
N GLY A 94 22.03 -9.34 -13.89
CA GLY A 94 21.47 -8.47 -12.85
C GLY A 94 21.97 -8.84 -11.44
N ARG A 95 22.12 -10.12 -11.14
CA ARG A 95 22.65 -10.59 -9.85
C ARG A 95 24.15 -10.33 -9.71
N GLU A 96 24.92 -10.55 -10.77
CA GLU A 96 26.39 -10.49 -10.80
C GLU A 96 26.89 -9.07 -11.13
N GLY A 97 26.17 -8.31 -11.95
CA GLY A 97 26.54 -6.96 -12.39
C GLY A 97 26.26 -5.83 -11.37
N HIS A 98 25.48 -6.12 -10.32
CA HIS A 98 25.17 -5.17 -9.24
C HIS A 98 26.06 -5.30 -8.00
N ILE A 99 26.96 -6.29 -7.97
CA ILE A 99 27.98 -6.38 -6.93
C ILE A 99 29.00 -5.29 -7.26
N GLY A 100 28.77 -4.13 -6.66
CA GLY A 100 29.54 -2.93 -6.89
C GLY A 100 31.03 -3.17 -6.70
N LEU A 101 31.80 -2.21 -7.18
CA LEU A 101 33.23 -1.92 -6.98
C LEU A 101 33.84 -2.24 -5.59
N GLN A 102 33.03 -2.69 -4.62
CA GLN A 102 33.33 -3.04 -3.25
C GLN A 102 33.50 -4.56 -2.99
N ALA A 103 33.17 -5.46 -3.93
CA ALA A 103 33.58 -6.87 -3.83
C ALA A 103 35.00 -7.12 -4.38
N GLY A 104 35.83 -6.08 -4.40
CA GLY A 104 37.26 -6.17 -4.71
C GLY A 104 38.05 -6.79 -3.56
N GLY A 105 37.74 -8.03 -3.20
CA GLY A 105 38.69 -8.91 -2.53
C GLY A 105 39.63 -9.53 -3.55
N GLY A 106 40.56 -8.73 -4.07
CA GLY A 106 41.71 -9.24 -4.83
C GLY A 106 41.78 -8.82 -6.30
N THR A 107 42.26 -7.59 -6.55
CA THR A 107 43.21 -7.28 -7.63
C THR A 107 43.94 -5.96 -7.29
N GLU A 108 44.79 -5.98 -6.29
CA GLU A 108 45.60 -4.83 -5.83
C GLU A 108 46.81 -4.53 -6.75
N LYS A 109 46.75 -4.82 -8.05
CA LYS A 109 47.97 -4.71 -8.87
C LYS A 109 48.20 -3.38 -9.58
N LEU A 110 47.21 -2.48 -9.72
CA LEU A 110 47.44 -1.27 -10.54
C LEU A 110 46.72 0.03 -10.13
N ALA A 111 45.79 0.05 -9.17
CA ALA A 111 45.12 1.29 -8.77
C ALA A 111 45.13 1.44 -7.24
N SER A 112 46.16 2.09 -6.69
CA SER A 112 46.11 2.55 -5.31
C SER A 112 45.10 3.69 -5.22
N GLN A 113 44.03 3.51 -4.44
CA GLN A 113 43.10 4.58 -4.07
C GLN A 113 43.74 5.52 -3.03
N SER A 114 44.96 5.98 -3.32
CA SER A 114 45.65 7.01 -2.55
C SER A 114 45.09 8.37 -2.97
N GLY A 115 44.46 9.09 -2.04
CA GLY A 115 44.00 10.47 -2.27
C GLY A 115 42.51 10.73 -2.07
N GLN A 116 41.71 9.76 -1.63
CA GLN A 116 40.32 10.04 -1.22
C GLN A 116 40.28 10.73 0.15
N ASN A 117 40.32 12.06 0.13
CA ASN A 117 40.00 12.89 1.29
C ASN A 117 38.50 13.20 1.28
N PHE A 118 37.72 12.53 2.13
CA PHE A 118 36.29 12.80 2.31
C PHE A 118 36.07 14.02 3.22
N GLY A 119 36.56 15.18 2.78
CA GLY A 119 36.27 16.49 3.37
C GLY A 119 36.92 16.76 4.74
N LEU A 120 37.39 18.00 4.92
CA LEU A 120 37.87 18.51 6.21
C LEU A 120 36.73 18.53 7.25
N GLY A 121 36.98 17.89 8.39
CA GLY A 121 36.11 17.99 9.57
C GLY A 121 35.96 19.45 10.01
N ARG A 122 34.74 19.84 10.41
CA ARG A 122 34.39 21.20 10.87
C ARG A 122 35.33 21.65 11.99
N GLN A 123 36.10 22.71 11.78
CA GLN A 123 36.85 23.39 12.84
C GLN A 123 35.90 24.31 13.63
N ILE A 124 35.79 24.10 14.95
CA ILE A 124 35.20 25.09 15.86
C ILE A 124 36.28 26.13 16.14
N ALA A 125 36.03 27.38 15.73
CA ALA A 125 36.95 28.50 15.92
C ALA A 125 37.13 28.82 17.41
N GLY A 126 38.30 28.47 17.97
CA GLY A 126 38.79 29.03 19.22
C GLY A 126 39.37 30.42 18.96
N THR A 127 38.65 31.46 19.37
CA THR A 127 39.11 32.85 19.36
C THR A 127 40.25 33.09 20.34
N GLY A 128 41.43 33.43 19.80
CA GLY A 128 42.25 34.58 20.22
C GLY A 128 42.89 34.62 21.62
N SER A 129 44.15 34.20 21.68
CA SER A 129 45.35 34.92 22.18
C SER A 129 45.22 36.12 23.15
N GLY A 130 46.05 36.12 24.21
CA GLY A 130 46.72 37.34 24.71
C GLY A 130 46.71 37.62 26.23
N ASP A 131 47.91 37.50 26.83
CA ASP A 131 48.53 38.34 27.87
C ASP A 131 48.02 38.50 29.33
N SER A 132 48.83 37.94 30.25
CA SER A 132 49.61 38.60 31.32
C SER A 132 48.98 39.44 32.47
N GLN A 133 49.45 39.10 33.69
CA GLN A 133 49.66 39.87 34.92
C GLN A 133 48.54 40.13 35.97
N TYR A 134 48.94 39.82 37.21
CA TYR A 134 48.66 40.47 38.52
C TYR A 134 47.21 40.80 38.94
N LYS A 135 46.71 40.08 39.96
CA LYS A 135 46.74 40.52 41.37
C LYS A 135 46.43 39.36 42.31
#